data_AF-A0A537MSK2-F1
#
_entry.id   AF-A0A537MSK2-F1
#
_cell.length_a   1.000
_cell.length_b   1.000
_cell.length_c   1.000
_cell.angle_alpha   90.00
_cell.angle_beta   90.00
_cell.angle_gamma   90.00
#
_symmetry.space_group_name_H-M   'P 1'
#
loop_
_entity.id
_entity.type
_entity.pdbx_description
1 polymer ?
#
loop_
_entity_poly.entity_id
_entity_poly.type
_entity_poly.pdbx_seq_one_letter_code
_entity_poly.pdbx_strand_id
1 'polypeptide(L)'
;MTGKDAVFAGSIPALYDRHLGPLLFEPYARDLARRVAALRPGRVLETAAGTGIVTAALAGELPPAVALVATDLNQAMVDHAAT
;
A
#
# COMPACT_ATOMS: atom_id res chain seq x y z
N MET A 1 -21.90 -7.98 -13.75
CA MET A 1 -20.45 -8.00 -13.50
C MET A 1 -20.18 -9.09 -12.46
N THR A 2 -19.62 -10.22 -12.86
CA THR A 2 -19.34 -11.35 -11.97
C THR A 2 -18.17 -10.97 -11.05
N GLY A 3 -18.42 -10.74 -9.76
CA GLY A 3 -17.46 -10.18 -8.80
C GLY A 3 -16.32 -11.10 -8.35
N LYS A 4 -15.88 -12.06 -9.18
CA LYS A 4 -14.75 -12.95 -8.85
C LYS A 4 -13.39 -12.31 -9.09
N ASP A 5 -13.28 -11.42 -10.07
CA ASP A 5 -12.00 -10.79 -10.46
C ASP A 5 -11.51 -9.74 -9.44
N ALA A 6 -12.35 -9.40 -8.46
CA ALA A 6 -12.04 -8.46 -7.39
C ALA A 6 -11.65 -9.14 -6.07
N VAL A 7 -11.71 -10.48 -5.97
CA VAL A 7 -11.46 -11.21 -4.72
C VAL A 7 -9.99 -11.59 -4.63
N PHE A 8 -9.25 -10.88 -3.78
CA PHE A 8 -7.88 -11.22 -3.44
C PHE A 8 -7.85 -11.93 -2.08
N ALA A 9 -7.87 -13.27 -2.09
CA ALA A 9 -7.94 -14.10 -0.90
C ALA A 9 -7.03 -15.33 -0.97
N GLY A 10 -6.87 -16.03 0.15
CA GLY A 10 -6.03 -17.23 0.24
C GLY A 10 -4.54 -16.90 0.13
N SER A 11 -3.79 -17.66 -0.68
CA SER A 11 -2.34 -17.47 -0.86
C SER A 11 -1.96 -16.32 -1.78
N ILE A 12 -2.93 -15.68 -2.45
CA ILE A 12 -2.66 -14.66 -3.48
C ILE A 12 -1.91 -13.44 -2.91
N PRO A 13 -2.34 -12.79 -1.80
CA PRO A 13 -1.62 -11.64 -1.26
C PRO A 13 -0.16 -11.96 -0.94
N ALA A 14 0.10 -13.07 -0.23
CA ALA A 14 1.44 -13.47 0.17
C ALA A 14 2.35 -13.83 -1.02
N LEU A 15 1.83 -14.52 -2.04
CA LEU A 15 2.60 -14.84 -3.26
C LEU A 15 2.88 -13.60 -4.10
N TYR A 16 1.90 -12.70 -4.20
CA TYR A 16 2.05 -11.43 -4.90
C TYR A 16 3.13 -10.59 -4.23
N ASP A 17 3.00 -10.35 -2.92
CA ASP A 17 3.94 -9.56 -2.12
C ASP A 17 5.36 -10.15 -2.11
N ARG A 18 5.51 -11.48 -2.14
CA ARG A 18 6.82 -12.10 -2.13
C ARG A 18 7.55 -12.03 -3.48
N HIS A 19 6.82 -12.16 -4.60
CA HIS A 19 7.44 -12.43 -5.90
C HIS A 19 7.25 -11.32 -6.93
N LEU A 20 6.12 -10.60 -6.88
CA LEU A 20 5.74 -9.63 -7.91
C LEU A 20 5.68 -8.21 -7.35
N GLY A 21 5.18 -8.04 -6.13
CA GLY A 21 4.97 -6.77 -5.46
C GLY A 21 6.24 -5.90 -5.44
N PRO A 22 7.35 -6.37 -4.87
CA PRO A 22 8.58 -5.61 -4.79
C PRO A 22 9.15 -5.24 -6.16
N LEU A 23 9.05 -6.14 -7.14
CA LEU A 23 9.56 -5.88 -8.48
C LEU A 23 8.70 -4.85 -9.22
N LEU A 24 7.39 -4.93 -9.08
CA LEU A 24 6.43 -4.10 -9.82
C LEU A 24 6.20 -2.74 -9.16
N PHE A 25 6.23 -2.64 -7.83
CA PHE A 25 5.76 -1.46 -7.10
C PHE A 25 6.84 -0.75 -6.29
N GLU A 26 7.85 -1.45 -5.76
CA GLU A 26 8.82 -0.85 -4.84
C GLU A 26 9.55 0.38 -5.41
N PRO A 27 10.05 0.39 -6.67
CA PRO A 27 10.70 1.59 -7.21
C PRO A 27 9.76 2.79 -7.30
N TYR A 28 8.50 2.54 -7.68
CA TYR A 28 7.47 3.57 -7.81
C TYR A 28 6.96 4.03 -6.45
N ALA A 29 6.87 3.13 -5.46
CA ALA A 29 6.49 3.44 -4.09
C ALA A 29 7.47 4.44 -3.48
N ARG A 30 8.78 4.20 -3.63
CA ARG A 30 9.81 5.14 -3.16
C ARG A 30 9.74 6.49 -3.87
N ASP A 31 9.58 6.50 -5.20
CA ASP A 31 9.46 7.75 -5.96
C ASP A 31 8.22 8.55 -5.54
N LEU A 32 7.08 7.88 -5.42
CA LEU A 32 5.82 8.49 -4.98
C LEU A 32 5.92 9.02 -3.56
N ALA A 33 6.49 8.25 -2.62
CA ALA A 33 6.62 8.66 -1.23
C ALA A 33 7.44 9.96 -1.08
N ARG A 34 8.55 10.09 -1.82
CA ARG A 34 9.35 11.32 -1.85
C ARG A 34 8.56 12.51 -2.40
N ARG A 35 7.79 12.30 -3.47
CA ARG A 35 6.94 13.36 -4.05
C ARG A 35 5.86 13.80 -3.07
N VAL A 36 5.21 12.85 -2.38
CA VAL A 36 4.18 13.15 -1.38
C VAL A 36 4.79 13.91 -0.19
N ALA A 37 5.94 13.47 0.33
CA ALA A 37 6.63 14.15 1.43
C ALA A 37 7.01 15.60 1.06
N ALA A 38 7.43 15.85 -0.19
CA ALA A 38 7.75 17.19 -0.68
C ALA A 38 6.55 18.15 -0.67
N LEU A 39 5.32 17.64 -0.70
CA LEU A 39 4.10 18.46 -0.57
C LEU A 39 3.84 18.92 0.87
N ARG A 40 4.59 18.41 1.86
CA ARG A 40 4.45 18.70 3.29
C ARG A 40 3.01 18.54 3.79
N PRO A 41 2.35 17.39 3.54
CA PRO A 41 0.96 17.18 3.92
C PRO A 41 0.81 17.10 5.45
N GLY A 42 -0.33 17.53 5.98
CA GLY A 42 -0.72 17.22 7.37
C GLY A 42 -1.40 15.85 7.52
N ARG A 43 -2.02 15.35 6.45
CA ARG A 43 -2.75 14.08 6.41
C ARG A 43 -2.65 13.47 5.01
N VAL A 44 -2.53 12.14 4.92
CA VAL A 44 -2.48 11.37 3.68
C VAL A 44 -3.50 10.24 3.77
N LEU A 45 -4.31 10.10 2.72
CA LEU A 45 -5.20 8.95 2.50
C LEU A 45 -4.68 8.17 1.31
N GLU A 46 -4.35 6.91 1.54
CA GLU A 46 -4.03 5.92 0.52
C GLU A 46 -5.23 5.02 0.27
N THR A 47 -5.56 4.82 -0.99
CA THR A 47 -6.65 3.96 -1.45
C THR A 47 -6.09 2.83 -2.28
N ALA A 48 -6.70 1.65 -2.16
CA ALA A 48 -6.20 0.43 -2.79
C ALA A 48 -4.75 0.11 -2.35
N ALA A 49 -4.53 0.12 -1.03
CA ALA A 49 -3.21 -0.07 -0.44
C ALA A 49 -2.58 -1.45 -0.72
N GLY A 50 -3.39 -2.44 -1.13
CA GLY A 50 -2.92 -3.80 -1.36
C GLY A 50 -2.19 -4.34 -0.14
N THR A 51 -1.02 -4.95 -0.36
CA THR A 51 -0.16 -5.49 0.71
C THR A 51 0.68 -4.42 1.43
N GLY A 52 0.44 -3.14 1.18
CA GLY A 52 1.02 -2.04 1.96
C GLY A 52 2.40 -1.58 1.51
N ILE A 53 2.87 -1.96 0.31
CA ILE A 53 4.18 -1.56 -0.22
C ILE A 53 4.33 -0.02 -0.26
N VAL A 54 3.30 0.68 -0.77
CA VAL A 54 3.30 2.15 -0.82
C VAL A 54 3.10 2.74 0.57
N THR A 55 2.20 2.18 1.38
CA THR A 55 2.02 2.56 2.79
C THR A 55 3.34 2.55 3.56
N ALA A 56 4.14 1.49 3.42
CA ALA A 56 5.42 1.34 4.10
C ALA A 56 6.44 2.38 3.61
N ALA A 57 6.51 2.63 2.30
CA ALA A 57 7.36 3.68 1.74
C ALA A 57 6.95 5.08 2.23
N LEU A 58 5.64 5.37 2.28
CA LEU A 58 5.11 6.63 2.80
C LEU A 58 5.42 6.79 4.29
N ALA A 59 5.22 5.76 5.10
CA ALA A 59 5.53 5.79 6.52
C ALA A 59 7.02 6.03 6.81
N GLY A 60 7.91 5.56 5.93
CA GLY A 60 9.36 5.79 6.03
C GLY A 60 9.81 7.20 5.64
N GLU A 61 9.12 7.86 4.71
CA GLU A 61 9.50 9.18 4.18
C GLU A 61 8.74 10.34 4.87
N LEU A 62 7.52 10.10 5.36
CA LEU A 62 6.70 11.14 5.99
C LEU A 62 7.12 11.42 7.44
N PRO A 63 7.06 12.69 7.90
CA PRO A 63 7.26 13.00 9.31
C PRO A 63 6.24 12.28 10.21
N PRO A 64 6.61 11.85 11.44
CA PRO A 64 5.69 11.15 12.36
C PRO A 64 4.42 11.91 12.73
N ALA A 65 4.41 13.24 12.56
CA ALA A 65 3.25 14.08 12.81
C ALA A 65 2.18 14.01 11.71
N VAL A 66 2.50 13.44 10.54
CA VAL A 66 1.57 13.29 9.43
C VAL A 66 0.67 12.09 9.69
N ALA A 67 -0.65 12.31 9.67
CA ALA A 67 -1.59 11.20 9.79
C ALA A 67 -1.70 10.46 8.44
N LEU A 68 -1.22 9.22 8.37
CA LEU A 68 -1.36 8.34 7.22
C LEU A 68 -2.49 7.33 7.48
N VAL A 69 -3.47 7.28 6.58
CA VAL A 69 -4.56 6.29 6.59
C VAL A 69 -4.53 5.53 5.28
N ALA A 70 -4.41 4.22 5.35
CA ALA A 70 -4.46 3.33 4.19
C ALA A 70 -5.76 2.53 4.18
N THR A 71 -6.36 2.39 3.00
CA THR A 71 -7.62 1.67 2.81
C THR A 71 -7.52 0.73 1.61
N ASP A 72 -8.14 -0.43 1.72
CA ASP A 72 -8.34 -1.36 0.61
C ASP A 72 -9.74 -1.95 0.69
N LEU A 73 -10.28 -2.37 -0.45
CA LEU A 73 -11.56 -3.08 -0.51
C LEU A 73 -11.45 -4.49 0.07
N ASN A 74 -10.26 -5.11 -0.04
CA ASN A 74 -10.02 -6.48 0.38
C ASN A 74 -9.47 -6.50 1.81
N GLN A 75 -10.25 -7.02 2.76
CA GLN A 75 -9.80 -7.17 4.15
C GLN A 75 -8.50 -7.99 4.24
N ALA A 76 -8.36 -9.05 3.44
CA ALA A 76 -7.14 -9.88 3.43
C ALA A 76 -5.87 -9.11 3.00
N MET A 77 -6.01 -8.07 2.17
CA MET A 77 -4.89 -7.19 1.81
C MET A 77 -4.47 -6.31 2.98
N VAL A 78 -5.46 -5.72 3.67
CA VAL A 78 -5.23 -4.91 4.88
C VAL A 78 -4.63 -5.75 6.00
N ASP A 79 -5.15 -6.96 6.23
CA ASP A 79 -4.66 -7.87 7.25
C ASP A 79 -3.19 -8.26 6.99
N HIS A 80 -2.81 -8.50 5.73
CA HIS A 80 -1.42 -8.75 5.34
C HIS A 80 -0.55 -7.51 5.50
N ALA A 81 -1.03 -6.33 5.10
CA ALA A 81 -0.29 -5.08 5.26
C ALA A 81 -0.05 -4.69 6.72
N ALA A 82 -0.86 -5.20 7.66
CA ALA A 82 -0.79 -4.90 9.08
C ALA A 82 0.17 -5.80 9.88
N THR A 83 0.83 -6.77 9.22
CA THR A 83 1.85 -7.65 9.85
C THR A 83 3.25 -7.09 9.74
#